data_AF-A0A0W0GGZ2-F1
#
_entry.id   AF-A0A0W0GGZ2-F1
#
_cell.length_a   1.000
_cell.length_b   1.000
_cell.length_c   1.000
_cell.angle_alpha   90.00
_cell.angle_beta   90.00
_cell.angle_gamma   90.00
#
_symmetry.space_group_name_H-M   'P 1'
#
loop_
_entity.id
_entity.type
_entity.pdbx_description
1 polymer ?
#
loop_
_entity_poly.entity_id
_entity_poly.type
_entity_poly.pdbx_seq_one_letter_code
_entity_poly.pdbx_strand_id
1 'polypeptide(L)'
;MVLDIVFAPMALSPTTFNAGDTVRVTVSFKYVVGVTKTVKLLAGPYSTNLFGKHMVDACVGQADLSLPASSTPAGGTGSVDFLLVPKRSGGIDDGTFGLRVWIEDTNAVAEQDAVIIVAGNSSGGDMLSGMMPMLMMLLMMGMILSMTQNLGEESG
;
A
#
# COMPACT_ATOMS: atom_id res chain seq x y z
N MET A 1 -6.02 11.70 33.66
CA MET A 1 -7.00 12.06 32.62
C MET A 1 -7.07 10.90 31.66
N VAL A 2 -8.23 10.25 31.51
CA VAL A 2 -8.41 9.08 30.63
C VAL A 2 -8.91 9.61 29.29
N LEU A 3 -8.20 9.28 28.21
CA LEU A 3 -8.65 9.44 26.83
C LEU A 3 -9.04 8.05 26.34
N ASP A 4 -10.32 7.84 26.11
CA ASP A 4 -10.84 6.61 25.53
C ASP A 4 -11.44 6.92 24.17
N ILE A 5 -11.02 6.20 23.13
CA ILE A 5 -11.50 6.37 21.76
C ILE A 5 -11.70 4.99 21.14
N VAL A 6 -12.85 4.78 20.52
CA VAL A 6 -13.18 3.53 19.81
C VAL A 6 -13.75 3.86 18.43
N PHE A 7 -13.12 3.33 17.38
CA PHE A 7 -13.61 3.46 16.02
C PHE A 7 -14.86 2.62 15.76
N ALA A 8 -15.71 3.10 14.86
CA ALA A 8 -16.74 2.27 14.26
C ALA A 8 -16.10 1.19 13.37
N PRO A 9 -16.76 0.03 13.18
CA PRO A 9 -16.28 -1.02 12.27
C PRO A 9 -16.07 -0.47 10.85
N MET A 10 -14.96 -0.86 10.22
CA MET A 10 -14.71 -0.58 8.81
C MET A 10 -15.36 -1.67 7.95
N ALA A 11 -16.04 -1.23 6.89
CA ALA A 11 -16.70 -2.11 5.92
C ALA A 11 -16.49 -1.55 4.50
N LEU A 12 -15.22 -1.35 4.15
CA LEU A 12 -14.83 -0.80 2.86
C LEU A 12 -14.86 -1.88 1.77
N SER A 13 -15.26 -1.50 0.56
CA SER A 13 -15.10 -2.34 -0.62
C SER A 13 -13.68 -2.17 -1.21
N PRO A 14 -13.07 -3.26 -1.72
CA PRO A 14 -11.80 -3.16 -2.44
C PRO A 14 -11.89 -2.13 -3.57
N THR A 15 -10.93 -1.22 -3.63
CA THR A 15 -10.90 -0.14 -4.62
C THR A 15 -9.52 -0.06 -5.28
N THR A 16 -9.51 0.12 -6.60
CA THR A 16 -8.28 0.27 -7.37
C THR A 16 -7.86 1.73 -7.45
N PHE A 17 -6.58 1.97 -7.20
CA PHE A 17 -5.91 3.27 -7.26
C PHE A 17 -4.64 3.17 -8.10
N ASN A 18 -4.18 4.31 -8.60
CA ASN A 18 -2.88 4.45 -9.23
C ASN A 18 -1.88 5.05 -8.22
N ALA A 19 -0.60 4.76 -8.40
CA ALA A 19 0.43 5.50 -7.67
C ALA A 19 0.39 6.98 -8.05
N GLY A 20 0.46 7.85 -7.06
CA GLY A 20 0.25 9.30 -7.17
C GLY A 20 -1.16 9.76 -6.78
N ASP A 21 -2.12 8.84 -6.64
CA ASP A 21 -3.45 9.20 -6.17
C ASP A 21 -3.44 9.58 -4.69
N THR A 22 -4.30 10.53 -4.33
CA THR A 22 -4.59 10.87 -2.93
C THR A 22 -5.82 10.11 -2.48
N VAL A 23 -5.68 9.32 -1.41
CA VAL A 23 -6.75 8.55 -0.81
C VAL A 23 -7.25 9.29 0.42
N ARG A 24 -8.55 9.58 0.45
CA ARG A 24 -9.24 10.14 1.62
C ARG A 24 -9.91 9.04 2.42
N VAL A 25 -9.59 8.97 3.70
CA VAL A 25 -10.23 8.06 4.66
C VAL A 25 -11.01 8.88 5.65
N THR A 26 -12.31 8.59 5.76
CA THR A 26 -13.18 9.19 6.77
C THR A 26 -13.57 8.12 7.78
N VAL A 27 -13.38 8.44 9.06
CA VAL A 27 -13.71 7.55 10.17
C VAL A 27 -14.69 8.21 11.13
N SER A 28 -15.55 7.39 11.70
CA SER A 28 -16.44 7.73 12.79
C SER A 28 -15.98 6.99 14.04
N PHE A 29 -16.02 7.66 15.19
CA PHE A 29 -15.59 7.08 16.46
C PHE A 29 -16.42 7.64 17.62
N LYS A 30 -16.34 6.96 18.77
CA LYS A 30 -16.81 7.49 20.05
C LYS A 30 -15.61 7.84 20.92
N TYR A 31 -15.72 8.90 21.71
CA TYR A 31 -14.67 9.30 22.64
C TYR A 31 -15.19 9.82 23.98
N VAL A 32 -14.34 9.77 24.99
CA VAL A 32 -14.50 10.41 26.30
C VAL A 32 -13.19 11.10 26.65
N VAL A 33 -13.24 12.40 26.93
CA VAL A 33 -12.03 13.19 27.21
C VAL A 33 -12.31 14.27 28.25
N GLY A 34 -11.52 14.30 29.32
CA GLY A 34 -11.79 15.19 30.47
C GLY A 34 -11.52 16.68 30.23
N VAL A 35 -10.70 17.02 29.22
CA VAL A 35 -10.44 18.40 28.77
C VAL A 35 -10.30 18.39 27.26
N THR A 36 -10.54 19.54 26.61
CA THR A 36 -10.36 19.66 25.17
C THR A 36 -8.93 19.30 24.78
N LYS A 37 -8.76 18.40 23.81
CA LYS A 37 -7.46 17.90 23.37
C LYS A 37 -7.42 17.78 21.85
N THR A 38 -6.30 18.15 21.26
CA THR A 38 -5.99 17.81 19.86
C THR A 38 -5.21 16.50 19.83
N VAL A 39 -5.65 15.57 18.98
CA VAL A 39 -4.97 14.28 18.74
C VAL A 39 -4.65 14.14 17.26
N LYS A 40 -3.66 13.32 16.91
CA LYS A 40 -3.36 13.03 15.51
C LYS A 40 -4.06 11.77 15.06
N LEU A 41 -4.86 11.89 14.00
CA LEU A 41 -5.37 10.77 13.23
C LEU A 41 -4.36 10.42 12.15
N LEU A 42 -3.99 9.15 12.07
CA LEU A 42 -3.12 8.64 11.03
C LEU A 42 -3.81 7.54 10.25
N ALA A 43 -3.54 7.48 8.96
CA ALA A 43 -3.92 6.35 8.14
C ALA A 43 -2.87 6.05 7.08
N GLY A 44 -2.75 4.78 6.73
CA GLY A 44 -1.89 4.37 5.63
C GLY A 44 -2.10 2.91 5.24
N PRO A 45 -1.56 2.53 4.07
CA PRO A 45 -1.63 1.17 3.61
C PRO A 45 -0.63 0.29 4.36
N TYR A 46 -1.01 -0.96 4.59
CA TYR A 46 -0.09 -2.01 5.05
C TYR A 46 -0.17 -3.25 4.17
N SER A 47 0.94 -3.96 4.11
CA SER A 47 1.03 -5.29 3.52
C SER A 47 1.11 -6.34 4.61
N THR A 48 0.56 -7.52 4.36
CA THR A 48 0.69 -8.67 5.26
C THR A 48 1.55 -9.72 4.55
N ASN A 49 2.65 -10.13 5.19
CA ASN A 49 3.51 -11.21 4.71
C ASN A 49 3.72 -12.26 5.83
N LEU A 50 4.59 -13.25 5.60
CA LEU A 50 4.86 -14.32 6.58
C LEU A 50 5.44 -13.80 7.92
N PHE A 51 6.03 -12.61 7.93
CA PHE A 51 6.65 -11.98 9.10
C PHE A 51 5.71 -10.98 9.80
N GLY A 52 4.49 -10.79 9.30
CA GLY A 52 3.47 -9.97 9.91
C GLY A 52 3.01 -8.80 9.03
N LYS A 53 2.48 -7.77 9.68
CA LYS A 53 1.98 -6.57 9.03
C LYS A 53 3.08 -5.52 8.92
N HIS A 54 3.27 -4.98 7.72
CA HIS A 54 4.25 -3.95 7.42
C HIS A 54 3.55 -2.73 6.82
N MET A 55 3.64 -1.60 7.52
CA MET A 55 3.17 -0.32 7.00
C MET A 55 4.05 0.14 5.84
N VAL A 56 3.46 0.83 4.87
CA VAL A 56 4.21 1.60 3.89
C VAL A 56 4.34 3.03 4.41
N ASP A 57 5.36 3.29 5.22
CA ASP A 57 5.50 4.54 5.98
C ASP A 57 5.48 5.80 5.10
N ALA A 58 6.03 5.71 3.89
CA ALA A 58 6.01 6.80 2.90
C ALA A 58 4.58 7.20 2.45
N CYS A 59 3.59 6.33 2.65
CA CYS A 59 2.19 6.54 2.29
C CYS A 59 1.30 6.77 3.53
N VAL A 60 1.87 7.12 4.69
CA VAL A 60 1.11 7.45 5.88
C VAL A 60 0.73 8.93 5.87
N GLY A 61 -0.57 9.20 5.91
CA GLY A 61 -1.13 10.53 6.10
C GLY A 61 -1.43 10.81 7.57
N GLN A 62 -1.53 12.09 7.91
CA GLN A 62 -1.89 12.55 9.24
C GLN A 62 -2.85 13.73 9.17
N ALA A 63 -3.75 13.84 10.15
CA ALA A 63 -4.65 14.97 10.33
C ALA A 63 -4.86 15.26 11.82
N ASP A 64 -5.00 16.54 12.16
CA ASP A 64 -5.32 16.96 13.52
C ASP A 64 -6.82 16.84 13.79
N LEU A 65 -7.18 16.19 14.89
CA LEU A 65 -8.55 16.07 15.39
C LEU A 65 -8.70 16.83 16.70
N SER A 66 -9.56 17.84 16.71
CA SER A 66 -9.94 18.54 17.95
C SER A 66 -11.08 17.82 18.63
N LEU A 67 -10.83 17.33 19.85
CA LEU A 67 -11.81 16.64 20.69
C LEU A 67 -12.23 17.57 21.84
N PRO A 68 -13.44 18.15 21.83
CA PRO A 68 -13.92 18.95 22.94
C PRO A 68 -14.09 18.08 24.20
N ALA A 69 -13.94 18.69 25.37
CA ALA A 69 -14.17 17.99 26.64
C ALA A 69 -15.57 17.35 26.69
N SER A 70 -15.64 16.07 27.01
CA SER A 70 -16.89 15.34 27.23
C SER A 70 -16.73 14.33 28.35
N SER A 71 -17.60 14.43 29.35
CA SER A 71 -17.72 13.49 30.48
C SER A 71 -18.60 12.28 30.18
N THR A 72 -19.24 12.25 29.00
CA THR A 72 -20.03 11.11 28.49
C THR A 72 -19.58 10.74 27.08
N PRO A 73 -19.87 9.51 26.59
CA PRO A 73 -19.47 9.11 25.24
C PRO A 73 -20.05 10.04 24.17
N ALA A 74 -19.18 10.79 23.50
CA ALA A 74 -19.52 11.69 22.40
C ALA A 74 -19.13 11.06 21.06
N GLY A 75 -19.89 11.38 20.01
CA GLY A 75 -19.54 11.01 18.63
C GLY A 75 -18.53 11.98 18.05
N GLY A 76 -17.57 11.45 17.29
CA GLY A 76 -16.59 12.22 16.52
C GLY A 76 -16.45 11.67 15.11
N THR A 77 -16.08 12.56 14.19
CA THR A 77 -15.70 12.21 12.82
C THR A 77 -14.36 12.84 12.51
N GLY A 78 -13.56 12.15 11.69
CA GLY A 78 -12.26 12.64 11.24
C GLY A 78 -11.99 12.17 9.83
N SER A 79 -11.23 12.98 9.08
CA SER A 79 -10.76 12.62 7.75
C SER A 79 -9.25 12.80 7.68
N VAL A 80 -8.58 11.86 7.03
CA VAL A 80 -7.16 11.91 6.75
C VAL A 80 -6.93 11.57 5.28
N ASP A 81 -6.10 12.39 4.65
CA ASP A 81 -5.68 12.21 3.27
C ASP A 81 -4.24 11.69 3.28
N PHE A 82 -3.97 10.65 2.49
CA PHE A 82 -2.61 10.17 2.27
C PHE A 82 -2.33 9.98 0.78
N LEU A 83 -1.08 10.22 0.40
CA LEU A 83 -0.61 10.07 -0.97
C LEU A 83 -0.07 8.65 -1.18
N LEU A 84 -0.52 7.97 -2.23
CA LEU A 84 0.09 6.73 -2.68
C LEU A 84 1.41 7.03 -3.39
N VAL A 85 2.48 7.24 -2.62
CA VAL A 85 3.80 7.58 -3.16
C VAL A 85 4.28 6.44 -4.09
N PRO A 86 4.71 6.72 -5.33
CA PRO A 86 5.21 5.69 -6.23
C PRO A 86 6.46 4.98 -5.68
N LYS A 87 6.63 3.70 -6.01
CA LYS A 87 7.78 2.88 -5.60
C LYS A 87 9.13 3.52 -5.93
N ARG A 88 9.27 4.11 -7.13
CA ARG A 88 10.49 4.80 -7.56
C ARG A 88 10.93 5.93 -6.61
N SER A 89 10.03 6.42 -5.77
CA SER A 89 10.24 7.43 -4.75
C SER A 89 10.26 6.85 -3.32
N GLY A 90 10.42 5.54 -3.18
CA GLY A 90 10.44 4.83 -1.90
C GLY A 90 9.06 4.44 -1.35
N GLY A 91 7.99 4.56 -2.15
CA GLY A 91 6.63 4.28 -1.71
C GLY A 91 6.12 2.87 -2.04
N ILE A 92 4.86 2.80 -2.46
CA ILE A 92 4.09 1.56 -2.61
C ILE A 92 4.35 0.86 -3.95
N ASP A 93 4.36 -0.47 -3.97
CA ASP A 93 4.40 -1.29 -5.20
C ASP A 93 2.98 -1.64 -5.69
N ASP A 94 2.87 -2.22 -6.89
CA ASP A 94 1.62 -2.86 -7.32
C ASP A 94 1.26 -4.03 -6.40
N GLY A 95 -0.02 -4.16 -6.07
CA GLY A 95 -0.50 -5.21 -5.19
C GLY A 95 -1.78 -4.87 -4.43
N THR A 96 -2.13 -5.76 -3.50
CA THR A 96 -3.31 -5.64 -2.64
C THR A 96 -2.86 -5.38 -1.20
N PHE A 97 -3.36 -4.29 -0.63
CA PHE A 97 -2.98 -3.78 0.67
C PHE A 97 -4.19 -3.65 1.60
N GLY A 98 -3.95 -3.83 2.89
CA GLY A 98 -4.89 -3.43 3.93
C GLY A 98 -4.80 -1.94 4.23
N LEU A 99 -5.81 -1.41 4.88
CA LEU A 99 -5.83 -0.05 5.42
C LEU A 99 -5.78 -0.11 6.94
N ARG A 100 -4.85 0.65 7.53
CA ARG A 100 -4.79 0.88 8.98
C ARG A 100 -5.10 2.33 9.26
N VAL A 101 -5.95 2.56 10.26
CA VAL A 101 -6.27 3.88 10.81
C VAL A 101 -6.04 3.83 12.31
N TRP A 102 -5.36 4.83 12.87
CA TRP A 102 -5.09 4.90 14.29
C TRP A 102 -5.00 6.33 14.79
N ILE A 103 -5.15 6.51 16.11
CA ILE A 103 -4.92 7.79 16.76
C ILE A 103 -3.64 7.68 17.61
N GLU A 104 -2.71 8.59 17.37
CA GLU A 104 -1.44 8.68 18.10
C GLU A 104 -1.68 8.77 19.62
N ASP A 105 -0.81 8.13 20.40
CA ASP A 105 -0.89 8.07 21.86
C ASP A 105 -2.18 7.45 22.43
N THR A 106 -2.88 6.61 21.65
CA THR A 106 -4.05 5.85 22.11
C THR A 106 -4.02 4.40 21.63
N ASN A 107 -4.92 3.59 22.17
CA ASN A 107 -5.16 2.22 21.70
C ASN A 107 -6.18 2.14 20.56
N ALA A 108 -6.67 3.29 20.05
CA ALA A 108 -7.66 3.33 19.00
C ALA A 108 -7.00 2.96 17.67
N VAL A 109 -7.31 1.75 17.18
CA VAL A 109 -6.83 1.22 15.91
C VAL A 109 -8.01 0.55 15.20
N ALA A 110 -8.13 0.80 13.89
CA ALA A 110 -9.02 0.09 13.00
C ALA A 110 -8.22 -0.41 11.80
N GLU A 111 -8.42 -1.68 11.44
CA GLU A 111 -7.73 -2.31 10.32
C GLU A 111 -8.72 -3.09 9.46
N GLN A 112 -8.52 -3.06 8.15
CA GLN A 112 -9.24 -3.91 7.21
C GLN A 112 -8.29 -4.35 6.10
N ASP A 113 -8.22 -5.65 5.87
CA ASP A 113 -7.38 -6.24 4.84
C ASP A 113 -7.98 -6.07 3.44
N ALA A 114 -7.12 -6.05 2.42
CA ALA A 114 -7.47 -6.13 1.00
C ALA A 114 -8.46 -5.06 0.48
N VAL A 115 -8.31 -3.82 0.94
CA VAL A 115 -9.19 -2.70 0.55
C VAL A 115 -8.56 -1.74 -0.46
N ILE A 116 -7.23 -1.72 -0.55
CA ILE A 116 -6.49 -0.86 -1.49
C ILE A 116 -5.80 -1.75 -2.50
N ILE A 117 -6.14 -1.60 -3.78
CA ILE A 117 -5.48 -2.28 -4.89
C ILE A 117 -4.69 -1.23 -5.66
N VAL A 118 -3.37 -1.37 -5.71
CA VAL A 118 -2.50 -0.48 -6.48
C VAL A 118 -2.13 -1.16 -7.79
N ALA A 119 -2.30 -0.44 -8.90
CA ALA A 119 -1.94 -0.91 -10.23
C ALA A 119 -1.16 0.15 -11.02
N GLY A 120 -0.38 -0.30 -12.00
CA GLY A 120 0.30 0.57 -12.96
C GLY A 120 1.59 1.20 -12.45
N ASN A 121 2.11 0.72 -11.32
CA ASN A 121 3.36 1.15 -10.70
C ASN A 121 4.36 -0.02 -10.55
N SER A 122 4.31 -0.98 -11.48
CA SER A 122 5.30 -2.04 -11.61
C SER A 122 6.73 -1.46 -11.64
N SER A 123 7.54 -1.88 -10.68
CA SER A 123 8.97 -1.64 -10.72
C SER A 123 9.50 -2.34 -11.98
N GLY A 124 10.27 -1.62 -12.81
CA GLY A 124 10.67 -2.03 -14.16
C GLY A 124 11.56 -3.29 -14.28
N GLY A 125 11.50 -4.23 -13.34
CA GLY A 125 12.19 -5.52 -13.37
C GLY A 125 11.39 -6.65 -14.03
N ASP A 126 10.05 -6.57 -14.06
CA ASP A 126 9.23 -7.70 -14.55
C ASP A 126 9.23 -7.87 -16.07
N MET A 127 9.62 -6.85 -16.83
CA MET A 127 9.77 -6.96 -18.29
C MET A 127 11.01 -7.77 -18.69
N LEU A 128 12.08 -7.77 -17.88
CA LEU A 128 13.30 -8.54 -18.16
C LEU A 128 13.09 -10.05 -17.91
N SER A 129 12.34 -10.43 -16.88
CA SER A 129 12.00 -11.83 -16.59
C SER A 129 11.20 -12.48 -17.73
N GLY A 130 10.29 -11.73 -18.37
CA GLY A 130 9.49 -12.21 -19.51
C GLY A 130 10.25 -12.35 -20.84
N MET A 131 11.40 -11.67 -21.01
CA MET A 131 12.19 -11.69 -22.25
C MET A 131 13.40 -12.65 -22.19
N MET A 132 13.83 -13.08 -21.00
CA MET A 132 14.91 -14.05 -20.83
C MET A 132 14.68 -15.41 -21.54
N PRO A 133 13.45 -15.98 -21.61
CA PRO A 133 13.21 -17.21 -22.35
C PRO A 133 13.46 -17.06 -23.86
N MET A 134 13.10 -15.90 -24.44
CA MET A 134 13.30 -15.63 -25.87
C MET A 134 14.76 -15.37 -26.21
N LEU A 135 15.52 -14.72 -25.33
CA LEU A 135 16.96 -14.48 -25.51
C LEU A 135 17.78 -15.78 -25.49
N MET A 136 17.41 -16.75 -24.64
CA MET A 136 18.01 -18.09 -24.64
C MET A 136 17.71 -18.85 -25.94
N MET A 137 16.49 -18.75 -26.47
CA MET A 137 16.11 -19.36 -27.76
C MET A 137 16.88 -18.74 -28.93
N LEU A 138 17.09 -17.42 -28.94
CA LEU A 138 17.91 -16.72 -29.94
C LEU A 138 19.38 -17.14 -29.90
N LEU A 139 19.97 -17.31 -28.71
CA LEU A 139 21.34 -17.80 -28.56
C LEU A 139 21.50 -19.26 -29.03
N MET A 140 20.51 -20.11 -28.79
CA MET A 140 20.52 -21.49 -29.32
C MET A 140 20.35 -21.53 -30.84
N MET A 141 19.51 -20.67 -31.43
CA MET A 141 19.40 -20.56 -32.89
C MET A 141 20.67 -20.00 -33.56
N GLY A 142 21.44 -19.14 -32.86
CA GLY A 142 22.73 -18.66 -33.33
C GLY A 142 23.81 -19.75 -33.43
N MET A 143 23.79 -20.74 -32.52
CA MET A 143 24.74 -21.86 -32.55
C MET A 143 24.39 -22.93 -33.59
N ILE A 144 23.11 -23.07 -33.96
CA ILE A 144 22.68 -24.05 -34.97
C ILE A 144 23.03 -23.58 -36.39
N LEU A 145 23.04 -22.27 -36.65
CA LEU A 145 23.46 -21.71 -37.94
C LEU A 145 24.97 -21.81 -38.20
N SER A 146 25.80 -21.92 -37.16
CA SER A 146 27.25 -22.11 -37.32
C SER A 146 27.66 -23.55 -37.64
N MET A 147 26.79 -24.54 -37.36
CA MET A 147 27.11 -25.96 -37.63
C MET A 147 26.73 -26.41 -39.05
N THR A 148 25.84 -25.70 -39.74
CA THR A 148 25.50 -26.01 -41.15
C THR A 148 26.45 -25.40 -42.17
N GLN A 149 27.34 -24.47 -41.78
CA GLN A 149 28.30 -23.87 -42.72
C GLN A 149 29.60 -24.67 -42.89
N ASN A 150 29.81 -25.78 -42.15
CA ASN A 150 31.01 -26.60 -42.29
C ASN A 150 30.75 -27.97 -42.95
N LEU A 151 29.65 -28.11 -43.69
CA LEU A 151 29.25 -29.36 -44.38
C LEU A 151 28.89 -29.10 -45.86
N GLY A 152 29.54 -28.09 -46.45
CA GLY A 152 29.35 -27.67 -47.84
C GLY A 152 30.66 -27.42 -48.59
N GLU A 153 31.73 -28.15 -48.27
CA GLU A 153 32.95 -28.20 -49.06
C GLU A 153 33.49 -29.63 -49.00
N GLU A 154 33.09 -30.48 -49.95
CA GLU A 154 33.97 -31.42 -50.66
C GLU A 154 33.18 -32.26 -51.68
N SER A 155 33.68 -32.22 -52.93
CA SER A 155 33.59 -33.23 -54.00
C SER A 155 32.28 -33.38 -54.81
N GLY A 156 32.39 -33.12 -56.12
CA GLY A 156 31.43 -33.52 -57.15
C GLY A 156 31.40 -32.62 -58.37
#